data_AF-A0A0F9EDQ7-F1
#
_entry.id   AF-A0A0F9EDQ7-F1
#
_cell.length_a   1.000
_cell.length_b   1.000
_cell.length_c   1.000
_cell.angle_alpha   90.00
_cell.angle_beta   90.00
_cell.angle_gamma   90.00
#
_symmetry.space_group_name_H-M   'P 1'
#
loop_
_entity.id
_entity.type
_entity.pdbx_description
1 polymer ?
#
loop_
_entity_poly.entity_id
_entity_poly.type
_entity_poly.pdbx_seq_one_letter_code
_entity_poly.pdbx_strand_id
1 'polypeptide(L)'
;MKKEEGISKYKLNKIAAESLRNTIRLHFDSVLLYENGSYPSALQLSVLALEEFSKANWVDHYIWTSETNEGYPDAKFEQEWLKLLYLHPKKQWNFVARETDDYSPKFISLIQSRKLEEKKQNAIYVGLARSKGKIDTDSRISTPWRIKQKDAKQFISIINDELLRICARIEEDEFYFEGGESMDDVFDYEIYKKLVKWPHKSGIKNNGWRKKNRERN
;
A
#
# COMPACT_ATOMS: atom_id res chain seq x y z
N MET A 1 -12.92 26.37 -5.42
CA MET A 1 -11.87 27.41 -5.50
C MET A 1 -10.89 27.05 -6.61
N LYS A 2 -10.49 27.99 -7.48
CA LYS A 2 -9.39 27.73 -8.42
C LYS A 2 -8.09 27.65 -7.61
N LYS A 3 -7.31 26.60 -7.85
CA LYS A 3 -6.01 26.40 -7.22
C LYS A 3 -5.00 27.31 -7.92
N GLU A 4 -4.66 28.43 -7.29
CA GLU A 4 -3.78 29.45 -7.87
C GLU A 4 -2.28 29.18 -7.60
N GLU A 5 -1.96 28.45 -6.53
CA GLU A 5 -0.59 28.09 -6.14
C GLU A 5 -0.47 26.58 -5.82
N GLY A 6 0.76 26.04 -5.91
CA GLY A 6 1.03 24.62 -5.61
C GLY A 6 0.93 23.66 -6.81
N ILE A 7 0.82 22.36 -6.55
CA ILE A 7 0.71 21.30 -7.56
C ILE A 7 -0.65 21.36 -8.25
N SER A 8 -0.71 21.39 -9.58
CA SER A 8 -2.01 21.46 -10.26
C SER A 8 -2.93 20.27 -9.97
N LYS A 9 -4.25 20.47 -10.03
CA LYS A 9 -5.25 19.38 -9.92
C LYS A 9 -4.98 18.27 -10.94
N TYR A 10 -4.65 18.64 -12.18
CA TYR A 10 -4.24 17.70 -13.22
C TYR A 10 -3.09 16.78 -12.77
N LYS A 11 -2.05 17.33 -12.13
CA LYS A 11 -0.92 16.53 -11.63
C LYS A 11 -1.35 15.62 -10.47
N LEU A 12 -2.25 16.06 -9.60
CA LEU A 12 -2.80 15.22 -8.52
C LEU A 12 -3.58 14.03 -9.08
N ASN A 13 -4.53 14.28 -9.98
CA ASN A 13 -5.29 13.22 -10.66
C ASN A 13 -4.35 12.24 -11.38
N LYS A 14 -3.33 12.77 -12.07
CA LYS A 14 -2.35 11.93 -12.77
C LYS A 14 -1.52 11.09 -11.80
N ILE A 15 -1.06 11.65 -10.67
CA ILE A 15 -0.33 10.87 -9.65
C ILE A 15 -1.23 9.77 -9.09
N ALA A 16 -2.48 10.06 -8.76
CA ALA A 16 -3.40 9.09 -8.19
C ALA A 16 -3.64 7.90 -9.14
N ALA A 17 -4.02 8.19 -10.39
CA ALA A 17 -4.29 7.17 -11.39
C ALA A 17 -3.04 6.37 -11.80
N GLU A 18 -1.88 7.03 -12.00
CA GLU A 18 -0.64 6.31 -12.36
C GLU A 18 -0.09 5.47 -11.21
N SER A 19 -0.23 5.91 -9.96
CA SER A 19 0.14 5.08 -8.81
C SER A 19 -0.75 3.86 -8.68
N LEU A 20 -2.06 4.00 -8.94
CA LEU A 20 -2.98 2.86 -8.95
C LEU A 20 -2.66 1.87 -10.10
N ARG A 21 -2.39 2.36 -11.32
CA ARG A 21 -1.92 1.52 -12.43
C ARG A 21 -0.64 0.77 -12.07
N ASN A 22 0.30 1.47 -11.42
CA ASN A 22 1.56 0.87 -11.00
C ASN A 22 1.35 -0.16 -9.87
N THR A 23 0.40 0.04 -8.95
CA THR A 23 -0.02 -0.97 -7.98
C THR A 23 -0.43 -2.26 -8.67
N ILE A 24 -1.33 -2.18 -9.66
CA ILE A 24 -1.85 -3.37 -10.35
C ILE A 24 -0.73 -4.09 -11.10
N ARG A 25 0.13 -3.34 -11.81
CA ARG A 25 1.33 -3.90 -12.46
C ARG A 25 2.23 -4.62 -11.46
N LEU A 26 2.63 -3.95 -10.38
CA LEU A 26 3.52 -4.51 -9.35
C LEU A 26 2.91 -5.71 -8.63
N HIS A 27 1.59 -5.69 -8.41
CA HIS A 27 0.85 -6.82 -7.85
C HIS A 27 0.97 -8.05 -8.74
N PHE A 28 0.66 -7.94 -10.03
CA PHE A 28 0.78 -9.08 -10.94
C PHE A 28 2.22 -9.50 -11.19
N ASP A 29 3.18 -8.57 -11.22
CA ASP A 29 4.61 -8.90 -11.26
C ASP A 29 5.01 -9.72 -10.00
N SER A 30 4.47 -9.37 -8.83
CA SER A 30 4.74 -10.11 -7.59
C SER A 30 4.13 -11.51 -7.59
N VAL A 31 2.94 -11.69 -8.18
CA VAL A 31 2.30 -13.00 -8.37
C VAL A 31 3.15 -13.87 -9.30
N LEU A 32 3.59 -13.33 -10.44
CA LEU A 32 4.44 -14.05 -11.39
C LEU A 32 5.74 -14.53 -10.73
N LEU A 33 6.42 -13.66 -9.98
CA LEU A 33 7.63 -14.02 -9.24
C LEU A 33 7.37 -15.09 -8.18
N TYR A 34 6.23 -15.02 -7.51
CA TYR A 34 5.83 -16.01 -6.51
C TYR A 34 5.62 -17.39 -7.13
N GLU A 35 4.92 -17.47 -8.26
CA GLU A 35 4.68 -18.72 -9.01
C GLU A 35 5.99 -19.35 -9.50
N ASN A 36 6.99 -18.53 -9.78
CA ASN A 36 8.34 -18.97 -10.17
C ASN A 36 9.28 -19.22 -8.97
N GLY A 37 8.78 -19.24 -7.73
CA GLY A 37 9.56 -19.53 -6.53
C GLY A 37 10.49 -18.40 -6.06
N SER A 38 10.43 -17.23 -6.68
CA SER A 38 11.24 -16.05 -6.34
C SER A 38 10.60 -15.26 -5.19
N TYR A 39 10.45 -15.91 -4.03
CA TYR A 39 9.73 -15.34 -2.88
C TYR A 39 10.29 -14.03 -2.32
N PRO A 40 11.63 -13.82 -2.23
CA PRO A 40 12.15 -12.54 -1.76
C PRO A 40 11.74 -11.39 -2.69
N SER A 41 11.92 -11.56 -4.00
CA SER A 41 11.54 -10.54 -4.99
C SER A 41 10.02 -10.35 -5.07
N ALA A 42 9.25 -11.43 -4.96
CA ALA A 42 7.79 -11.36 -4.88
C ALA A 42 7.34 -10.54 -3.66
N LEU A 43 7.94 -10.79 -2.48
CA LEU A 43 7.68 -9.99 -1.29
C LEU A 43 8.02 -8.51 -1.54
N GLN A 44 9.21 -8.22 -2.08
CA GLN A 44 9.62 -6.85 -2.38
C GLN A 44 8.59 -6.11 -3.23
N LEU A 45 8.20 -6.71 -4.37
CA LEU A 45 7.24 -6.08 -5.27
C LEU A 45 5.86 -5.94 -4.64
N SER A 46 5.42 -6.92 -3.84
CA SER A 46 4.13 -6.81 -3.15
C SER A 46 4.10 -5.67 -2.12
N VAL A 47 5.21 -5.41 -1.41
CA VAL A 47 5.29 -4.25 -0.49
C VAL A 47 5.38 -2.94 -1.26
N LEU A 48 6.03 -2.91 -2.43
CA LEU A 48 6.01 -1.73 -3.30
C LEU A 48 4.60 -1.47 -3.87
N ALA A 49 3.86 -2.50 -4.24
CA ALA A 49 2.47 -2.39 -4.67
C ALA A 49 1.59 -1.80 -3.56
N LEU A 50 1.77 -2.27 -2.32
CA LEU A 50 1.13 -1.71 -1.11
C LEU A 50 1.41 -0.22 -0.96
N GLU A 51 2.67 0.19 -1.12
CA GLU A 51 3.06 1.59 -0.99
C GLU A 51 2.49 2.47 -2.09
N GLU A 52 2.50 2.02 -3.35
CA GLU A 52 1.88 2.77 -4.45
C GLU A 52 0.37 2.83 -4.29
N PHE A 53 -0.26 1.78 -3.76
CA PHE A 53 -1.70 1.76 -3.52
C PHE A 53 -2.07 2.76 -2.44
N SER A 54 -1.30 2.77 -1.34
CA SER A 54 -1.44 3.77 -0.31
C SER A 54 -1.24 5.18 -0.85
N LYS A 55 -0.30 5.39 -1.78
CA LYS A 55 -0.08 6.72 -2.37
C LYS A 55 -1.30 7.15 -3.19
N ALA A 56 -1.84 6.26 -4.03
CA ALA A 56 -3.05 6.51 -4.80
C ALA A 56 -4.22 6.93 -3.90
N ASN A 57 -4.53 6.15 -2.86
CA ASN A 57 -5.60 6.45 -1.90
C ASN A 57 -5.36 7.75 -1.11
N TRP A 58 -4.10 8.07 -0.79
CA TRP A 58 -3.79 9.29 -0.05
C TRP A 58 -4.01 10.53 -0.91
N VAL A 59 -3.64 10.47 -2.19
CA VAL A 59 -3.85 11.56 -3.15
C VAL A 59 -5.34 11.71 -3.47
N ASP A 60 -6.06 10.61 -3.69
CA ASP A 60 -7.52 10.59 -3.86
C ASP A 60 -8.23 11.32 -2.72
N HIS A 61 -7.94 10.92 -1.48
CA HIS A 61 -8.52 11.58 -0.32
C HIS A 61 -8.11 13.05 -0.18
N TYR A 62 -6.87 13.40 -0.50
CA TYR A 62 -6.43 14.80 -0.47
C TYR A 62 -7.22 15.65 -1.46
N ILE A 63 -7.49 15.14 -2.67
CA ILE A 63 -8.34 15.80 -3.65
C ILE A 63 -9.76 15.93 -3.10
N TRP A 64 -10.37 14.81 -2.68
CA TRP A 64 -11.75 14.79 -2.20
C TRP A 64 -11.99 15.74 -1.03
N THR A 65 -11.13 15.70 0.00
CA THR A 65 -11.24 16.60 1.16
C THR A 65 -11.04 18.06 0.79
N SER A 66 -10.16 18.37 -0.16
CA SER A 66 -9.95 19.74 -0.61
C SER A 66 -11.14 20.27 -1.41
N GLU A 67 -11.83 19.41 -2.16
CA GLU A 67 -12.97 19.80 -3.00
C GLU A 67 -14.29 19.87 -2.24
N THR A 68 -14.44 19.07 -1.18
CA THR A 68 -15.67 19.01 -0.37
C THR A 68 -15.65 19.92 0.85
N ASN A 69 -14.47 20.32 1.35
CA ASN A 69 -14.34 21.25 2.49
C ASN A 69 -13.96 22.67 2.03
N GLU A 70 -13.03 23.33 2.73
CA GLU A 70 -12.68 24.75 2.58
C GLU A 70 -11.70 25.04 1.42
N GLY A 71 -11.50 24.10 0.49
CA GLY A 71 -10.54 24.25 -0.60
C GLY A 71 -9.18 23.57 -0.32
N TYR A 72 -8.24 23.77 -1.25
CA TYR A 72 -6.88 23.27 -1.11
C TYR A 72 -6.09 24.06 -0.05
N PRO A 73 -5.28 23.40 0.81
CA PRO A 73 -4.34 24.05 1.71
C PRO A 73 -3.32 24.94 1.00
N ASP A 74 -2.63 25.78 1.77
CA ASP A 74 -1.53 26.63 1.26
C ASP A 74 -0.35 25.81 0.70
N ALA A 75 0.48 26.46 -0.12
CA ALA A 75 1.60 25.84 -0.80
C ALA A 75 2.66 25.25 0.15
N LYS A 76 2.84 25.81 1.36
CA LYS A 76 3.81 25.31 2.34
C LYS A 76 3.32 24.00 2.95
N PHE A 77 2.06 23.95 3.36
CA PHE A 77 1.44 22.71 3.83
C PHE A 77 1.50 21.63 2.75
N GLU A 78 1.13 21.99 1.52
CA GLU A 78 1.12 21.06 0.40
C GLU A 78 2.51 20.48 0.10
N GLN A 79 3.57 21.30 0.13
CA GLN A 79 4.94 20.80 -0.04
C GLN A 79 5.34 19.80 1.04
N GLU A 80 5.00 20.04 2.30
CA GLU A 80 5.27 19.09 3.38
C GLU A 80 4.46 17.80 3.21
N TRP A 81 3.20 17.89 2.80
CA TRP A 81 2.37 16.74 2.50
C TRP A 81 2.92 15.92 1.32
N LEU A 82 3.33 16.57 0.22
CA LEU A 82 3.91 15.90 -0.96
C LEU A 82 5.16 15.10 -0.59
N LYS A 83 6.01 15.59 0.31
CA LYS A 83 7.18 14.84 0.80
C LYS A 83 6.79 13.51 1.44
N LEU A 84 5.65 13.44 2.13
CA LEU A 84 5.17 12.21 2.78
C LEU A 84 4.90 11.10 1.75
N LEU A 85 4.48 11.44 0.53
CA LEU A 85 4.23 10.49 -0.56
C LEU A 85 5.50 9.75 -1.01
N TYR A 86 6.69 10.24 -0.65
CA TYR A 86 7.98 9.63 -0.99
C TYR A 86 8.61 8.90 0.20
N LEU A 87 8.03 8.98 1.39
CA LEU A 87 8.53 8.30 2.58
C LEU A 87 7.89 6.91 2.72
N HIS A 88 8.64 5.86 2.41
CA HIS A 88 8.15 4.47 2.47
C HIS A 88 7.43 4.10 3.78
N PRO A 89 7.98 4.38 4.98
CA PRO A 89 7.30 4.03 6.23
C PRO A 89 5.98 4.80 6.41
N LYS A 90 5.86 6.02 5.87
CA LYS A 90 4.62 6.81 5.94
C LYS A 90 3.55 6.21 5.04
N LYS A 91 3.90 5.77 3.83
CA LYS A 91 3.00 5.03 2.93
C LYS A 91 2.55 3.71 3.54
N GLN A 92 3.47 2.94 4.13
CA GLN A 92 3.13 1.69 4.82
C GLN A 92 2.15 1.90 5.98
N TRP A 93 2.32 2.98 6.75
CA TRP A 93 1.37 3.35 7.80
C TRP A 93 0.01 3.80 7.24
N ASN A 94 0.02 4.67 6.24
CA ASN A 94 -1.21 5.20 5.65
C ASN A 94 -2.09 4.08 5.04
N PHE A 95 -1.50 3.00 4.53
CA PHE A 95 -2.24 1.82 4.07
C PHE A 95 -3.19 1.23 5.12
N VAL A 96 -2.80 1.23 6.41
CA VAL A 96 -3.60 0.63 7.50
C VAL A 96 -4.31 1.64 8.38
N ALA A 97 -3.93 2.92 8.33
CA ALA A 97 -4.27 3.92 9.34
C ALA A 97 -5.79 4.16 9.52
N ARG A 98 -6.60 3.95 8.49
CA ARG A 98 -8.06 4.14 8.54
C ARG A 98 -8.83 2.99 9.18
N GLU A 99 -8.25 1.80 9.15
CA GLU A 99 -8.95 0.56 9.49
C GLU A 99 -8.06 -0.28 10.44
N THR A 100 -7.29 0.37 11.33
CA THR A 100 -6.29 -0.30 12.18
C THR A 100 -6.87 -1.47 12.97
N ASP A 101 -8.12 -1.35 13.41
CA ASP A 101 -8.83 -2.38 14.15
C ASP A 101 -9.13 -3.64 13.32
N ASP A 102 -9.15 -3.54 11.99
CA ASP A 102 -9.43 -4.66 11.09
C ASP A 102 -8.20 -5.52 10.83
N TYR A 103 -7.02 -5.02 11.17
CA TYR A 103 -5.75 -5.71 10.98
C TYR A 103 -5.30 -6.46 12.24
N SER A 104 -4.55 -7.55 12.03
CA SER A 104 -3.89 -8.23 13.14
C SER A 104 -2.93 -7.29 13.89
N PRO A 105 -2.91 -7.29 15.24
CA PRO A 105 -2.00 -6.44 16.03
C PRO A 105 -0.51 -6.65 15.68
N LYS A 106 -0.14 -7.87 15.29
CA LYS A 106 1.21 -8.20 14.84
C LYS A 106 1.61 -7.44 13.57
N PHE A 107 0.67 -7.28 12.64
CA PHE A 107 0.90 -6.55 11.40
C PHE A 107 0.99 -5.04 11.65
N ILE A 108 0.12 -4.50 12.48
CA ILE A 108 0.19 -3.10 12.92
C ILE A 108 1.54 -2.81 13.59
N SER A 109 1.97 -3.66 14.53
CA SER A 109 3.26 -3.53 15.20
C SER A 109 4.44 -3.62 14.22
N LEU A 110 4.38 -4.49 13.20
CA LEU A 110 5.40 -4.61 12.16
C LEU A 110 5.60 -3.29 11.40
N ILE A 111 4.51 -2.58 11.08
CA ILE A 111 4.54 -1.30 10.37
C ILE A 111 5.04 -0.19 11.29
N GLN A 112 4.45 -0.05 12.49
CA GLN A 112 4.82 1.01 13.44
C GLN A 112 6.29 0.93 13.88
N SER A 113 6.81 -0.28 14.05
CA SER A 113 8.23 -0.51 14.38
C SER A 113 9.18 -0.41 13.19
N ARG A 114 8.69 -0.02 11.99
CA ARG A 114 9.45 0.05 10.72
C ARG A 114 10.07 -1.27 10.25
N LYS A 115 9.72 -2.38 10.89
CA LYS A 115 10.20 -3.71 10.52
C LYS A 115 9.68 -4.17 9.16
N LEU A 116 8.56 -3.62 8.67
CA LEU A 116 8.12 -3.86 7.30
C LEU A 116 9.11 -3.30 6.27
N GLU A 117 9.55 -2.05 6.45
CA GLU A 117 10.57 -1.44 5.59
C GLU A 117 11.88 -2.23 5.64
N GLU A 118 12.33 -2.62 6.84
CA GLU A 118 13.52 -3.48 6.98
C GLU A 118 13.34 -4.81 6.26
N LYS A 119 12.18 -5.46 6.42
CA LYS A 119 11.86 -6.73 5.76
C LYS A 119 11.85 -6.60 4.24
N LYS A 120 11.30 -5.50 3.71
CA LYS A 120 11.35 -5.13 2.29
C LYS A 120 12.81 -5.03 1.84
N GLN A 121 13.62 -4.15 2.44
CA GLN A 121 15.04 -4.00 2.07
C GLN A 121 15.83 -5.31 2.12
N ASN A 122 15.61 -6.11 3.17
CA ASN A 122 16.25 -7.42 3.37
C ASN A 122 15.83 -8.49 2.35
N ALA A 123 14.74 -8.27 1.62
CA ALA A 123 14.29 -9.18 0.56
C ALA A 123 15.15 -9.07 -0.70
N ILE A 124 15.96 -8.02 -0.84
CA ILE A 124 16.83 -7.78 -2.00
C ILE A 124 18.29 -7.71 -1.58
N TYR A 125 18.59 -6.93 -0.54
CA TYR A 125 19.96 -6.60 -0.18
C TYR A 125 20.50 -7.52 0.91
N VAL A 126 21.77 -7.91 0.73
CA VAL A 126 22.57 -8.56 1.77
C VAL A 126 23.27 -7.47 2.57
N GLY A 127 23.22 -7.56 3.90
CA GLY A 127 23.85 -6.55 4.73
C GLY A 127 23.66 -6.77 6.22
N LEU A 128 24.19 -5.84 7.02
CA LEU A 128 24.04 -5.82 8.47
C LEU A 128 22.81 -5.01 8.87
N ALA A 129 22.29 -5.31 10.07
CA ALA A 129 21.20 -4.52 10.63
C ALA A 129 21.64 -3.07 10.84
N ARG A 130 20.68 -2.15 10.74
CA ARG A 130 20.89 -0.74 11.02
C ARG A 130 19.98 -0.33 12.17
N SER A 131 20.52 0.37 13.15
CA SER A 131 19.76 0.92 14.27
C SER A 131 20.15 2.37 14.48
N LYS A 132 19.16 3.27 14.50
CA LYS A 132 19.36 4.72 14.72
C LYS A 132 20.48 5.34 13.85
N GLY A 133 20.55 4.94 12.59
CA GLY A 133 21.54 5.45 11.63
C GLY A 133 22.94 4.83 11.74
N LYS A 134 23.17 3.88 12.66
CA LYS A 134 24.43 3.15 12.80
C LYS A 134 24.31 1.73 12.27
N ILE A 135 25.41 1.21 11.73
CA ILE A 135 25.54 -0.20 11.33
C ILE A 135 25.86 -1.01 12.59
N ASP A 136 25.10 -2.08 12.81
CA ASP A 136 25.33 -3.04 13.89
C ASP A 136 26.28 -4.13 13.39
N THR A 137 27.57 -4.02 13.76
CA THR A 137 28.63 -4.96 13.35
C THR A 137 28.51 -6.33 14.00
N ASP A 138 27.75 -6.44 15.10
CA ASP A 138 27.54 -7.69 15.83
C ASP A 138 26.28 -8.43 15.34
N SER A 139 25.47 -7.76 14.50
CA SER A 139 24.27 -8.35 13.93
C SER A 139 24.56 -9.49 12.96
N ARG A 140 23.63 -10.46 12.91
CA ARG A 140 23.68 -11.49 11.87
C ARG A 140 23.46 -10.85 10.50
N ILE A 141 24.28 -11.26 9.52
CA ILE A 141 24.08 -10.90 8.11
C ILE A 141 22.65 -11.22 7.69
N SER A 142 21.95 -10.21 7.19
CA SER A 142 20.66 -10.31 6.54
C SER A 142 20.83 -10.85 5.13
N THR A 143 19.97 -11.78 4.74
CA THR A 143 19.98 -12.35 3.39
C THR A 143 18.55 -12.53 2.88
N PRO A 144 18.31 -12.34 1.57
CA PRO A 144 17.02 -12.59 0.94
C PRO A 144 16.44 -13.97 1.22
N TRP A 145 17.29 -14.99 1.37
CA TRP A 145 16.93 -16.41 1.57
C TRP A 145 16.18 -16.69 2.89
N ARG A 146 16.14 -15.72 3.80
CA ARG A 146 15.31 -15.78 5.01
C ARG A 146 13.83 -15.56 4.73
N ILE A 147 13.48 -14.84 3.65
CA ILE A 147 12.10 -14.63 3.23
C ILE A 147 11.53 -15.97 2.75
N LYS A 148 10.40 -16.36 3.33
CA LYS A 148 9.73 -17.63 3.01
C LYS A 148 8.54 -17.40 2.09
N GLN A 149 8.12 -18.46 1.41
CA GLN A 149 6.90 -18.48 0.60
C GLN A 149 5.69 -17.89 1.36
N LYS A 150 5.53 -18.25 2.65
CA LYS A 150 4.43 -17.73 3.47
C LYS A 150 4.46 -16.21 3.61
N ASP A 151 5.64 -15.60 3.62
CA ASP A 151 5.78 -14.15 3.76
C ASP A 151 5.27 -13.47 2.49
N ALA A 152 5.79 -13.85 1.33
CA ALA A 152 5.35 -13.30 0.04
C ALA A 152 3.85 -13.52 -0.19
N LYS A 153 3.37 -14.76 0.03
CA LYS A 153 1.95 -15.11 -0.11
C LYS A 153 1.05 -14.18 0.70
N GLN A 154 1.46 -13.84 1.91
CA GLN A 154 0.64 -13.03 2.81
C GLN A 154 0.45 -11.60 2.28
N PHE A 155 1.52 -10.96 1.82
CA PHE A 155 1.46 -9.59 1.29
C PHE A 155 0.76 -9.52 -0.07
N ILE A 156 1.03 -10.47 -0.96
CA ILE A 156 0.29 -10.60 -2.23
C ILE A 156 -1.21 -10.72 -1.95
N SER A 157 -1.59 -11.58 -1.00
CA SER A 157 -3.00 -11.76 -0.66
C SER A 157 -3.66 -10.51 -0.10
N ILE A 158 -2.96 -9.71 0.73
CA ILE A 158 -3.53 -8.45 1.24
C ILE A 158 -3.87 -7.51 0.08
N ILE A 159 -2.95 -7.33 -0.86
CA ILE A 159 -3.18 -6.43 -2.00
C ILE A 159 -4.25 -6.99 -2.94
N ASN A 160 -4.25 -8.30 -3.18
CA ASN A 160 -5.29 -8.95 -3.95
C ASN A 160 -6.68 -8.74 -3.33
N ASP A 161 -6.79 -8.91 -2.01
CA ASP A 161 -8.04 -8.74 -1.26
C ASP A 161 -8.56 -7.28 -1.37
N GLU A 162 -7.68 -6.27 -1.26
CA GLU A 162 -8.08 -4.85 -1.42
C GLU A 162 -8.49 -4.52 -2.86
N LEU A 163 -7.75 -5.01 -3.87
CA LEU A 163 -8.10 -4.77 -5.27
C LEU A 163 -9.42 -5.44 -5.65
N LEU A 164 -9.70 -6.64 -5.14
CA LEU A 164 -10.99 -7.31 -5.30
C LEU A 164 -12.13 -6.54 -4.62
N ARG A 165 -11.88 -6.00 -3.41
CA ARG A 165 -12.86 -5.14 -2.71
C ARG A 165 -13.22 -3.92 -3.56
N ILE A 166 -12.24 -3.29 -4.20
CA ILE A 166 -12.50 -2.14 -5.08
C ILE A 166 -13.33 -2.56 -6.29
N CYS A 167 -12.95 -3.66 -6.98
CA CYS A 167 -13.74 -4.15 -8.12
C CYS A 167 -15.21 -4.39 -7.72
N ALA A 168 -15.43 -5.03 -6.56
CA ALA A 168 -16.79 -5.28 -6.06
C ALA A 168 -17.55 -3.99 -5.77
N ARG A 169 -16.89 -2.99 -5.18
CA ARG A 169 -17.51 -1.69 -4.87
C ARG A 169 -17.82 -0.88 -6.12
N ILE A 170 -16.94 -0.88 -7.13
CA ILE A 170 -17.21 -0.24 -8.42
C ILE A 170 -18.41 -0.89 -9.09
N GLU A 171 -18.54 -2.23 -9.02
CA GLU A 171 -19.68 -2.92 -9.62
C GLU A 171 -21.00 -2.71 -8.83
N GLU A 172 -20.93 -2.61 -7.50
CA GLU A 172 -22.11 -2.39 -6.64
C GLU A 172 -22.59 -0.93 -6.62
N ASP A 173 -21.66 0.03 -6.55
CA ASP A 173 -21.95 1.45 -6.30
C ASP A 173 -21.65 2.34 -7.53
N GLU A 174 -21.25 1.76 -8.67
CA GLU A 174 -20.79 2.44 -9.89
C GLU A 174 -19.48 3.23 -9.76
N PHE A 175 -18.96 3.44 -8.54
CA PHE A 175 -17.70 4.12 -8.26
C PHE A 175 -17.07 3.64 -6.94
N TYR A 176 -15.77 3.88 -6.76
CA TYR A 176 -15.09 3.70 -5.47
C TYR A 176 -14.26 4.93 -5.08
N PHE A 177 -13.57 5.55 -6.03
CA PHE A 177 -12.74 6.73 -5.76
C PHE A 177 -13.56 8.01 -5.91
N GLU A 178 -13.51 8.87 -4.89
CA GLU A 178 -14.36 10.06 -4.84
C GLU A 178 -13.61 11.35 -5.24
N GLY A 179 -12.28 11.36 -5.17
CA GLY A 179 -11.47 12.53 -5.47
C GLY A 179 -10.73 12.43 -6.80
N GLY A 180 -10.01 11.33 -7.02
CA GLY A 180 -9.15 11.16 -8.19
C GLY A 180 -9.93 10.83 -9.46
N GLU A 181 -9.87 11.72 -10.46
CA GLU A 181 -10.48 11.47 -11.77
C GLU A 181 -9.88 10.25 -12.47
N SER A 182 -10.73 9.44 -13.10
CA SER A 182 -10.36 8.24 -13.86
C SER A 182 -9.58 7.16 -13.09
N MET A 183 -9.73 7.12 -11.76
CA MET A 183 -9.17 6.02 -10.97
C MET A 183 -10.01 4.74 -11.08
N ASP A 184 -11.34 4.85 -11.13
CA ASP A 184 -12.21 3.69 -11.35
C ASP A 184 -11.97 3.07 -12.75
N ASP A 185 -11.71 3.90 -13.77
CA ASP A 185 -11.35 3.48 -15.15
C ASP A 185 -10.05 2.65 -15.22
N VAL A 186 -9.25 2.61 -14.15
CA VAL A 186 -8.06 1.75 -14.08
C VAL A 186 -8.45 0.28 -13.94
N PHE A 187 -9.64 0.00 -13.42
CA PHE A 187 -10.15 -1.35 -13.27
C PHE A 187 -10.96 -1.77 -14.49
N ASP A 188 -10.65 -2.96 -15.00
CA ASP A 188 -11.39 -3.59 -16.09
C ASP A 188 -11.67 -5.07 -15.77
N TYR A 189 -12.47 -5.69 -16.64
CA TYR A 189 -12.85 -7.09 -16.49
C TYR A 189 -11.65 -8.06 -16.55
N GLU A 190 -10.59 -7.71 -17.29
CA GLU A 190 -9.41 -8.56 -17.41
C GLU A 190 -8.53 -8.50 -16.15
N ILE A 191 -8.48 -7.35 -15.48
CA ILE A 191 -7.89 -7.20 -14.15
C ILE A 191 -8.67 -8.04 -13.14
N TYR A 192 -10.00 -7.91 -13.09
CA TYR A 192 -10.84 -8.69 -12.19
C TYR A 192 -10.61 -10.21 -12.36
N LYS A 193 -10.65 -10.69 -13.61
CA LYS A 193 -10.36 -12.09 -13.96
C LYS A 193 -9.00 -12.58 -13.46
N LYS A 194 -7.98 -11.73 -13.49
CA LYS A 194 -6.64 -12.08 -12.98
C LYS A 194 -6.61 -12.09 -11.45
N LEU A 195 -7.29 -11.16 -10.78
CA LEU A 195 -7.36 -11.09 -9.32
C LEU A 195 -8.06 -12.31 -8.70
N VAL A 196 -9.15 -12.80 -9.31
CA VAL A 196 -9.89 -13.98 -8.78
C VAL A 196 -9.13 -15.29 -8.93
N LYS A 197 -8.08 -15.34 -9.76
CA LYS A 197 -7.23 -16.54 -9.90
C LYS A 197 -6.33 -16.77 -8.69
N TRP A 198 -6.05 -15.73 -7.90
CA TRP A 198 -5.23 -15.87 -6.70
C TRP A 198 -6.01 -16.60 -5.59
N PRO A 199 -5.64 -17.83 -5.20
CA PRO A 199 -6.50 -18.69 -4.38
C PRO A 199 -6.28 -18.50 -2.87
N HIS A 200 -5.44 -17.54 -2.48
CA HIS A 200 -4.98 -17.39 -1.10
C HIS A 200 -5.56 -16.14 -0.45
N LYS A 201 -5.88 -16.26 0.84
CA LYS A 201 -6.29 -15.14 1.69
C LYS A 201 -5.16 -14.75 2.62
N SER A 202 -5.05 -13.46 2.94
CA SER A 202 -3.98 -12.97 3.82
C SER A 202 -4.12 -13.44 5.27
N GLY A 203 -5.35 -13.54 5.75
CA GLY A 203 -5.67 -13.72 7.18
C GLY A 203 -5.25 -12.53 8.07
N ILE A 204 -4.69 -11.48 7.49
CA ILE A 204 -4.22 -10.30 8.23
C ILE A 204 -5.36 -9.34 8.51
N LYS A 205 -6.26 -9.14 7.54
CA LYS A 205 -7.41 -8.25 7.65
C LYS A 205 -8.70 -9.06 7.69
N ASN A 206 -9.53 -8.89 8.72
CA ASN A 206 -10.88 -9.47 8.79
C ASN A 206 -11.71 -8.86 9.93
N ASN A 207 -13.04 -8.97 9.83
CA ASN A 207 -13.99 -8.52 10.86
C ASN A 207 -13.77 -9.17 12.24
N GLY A 208 -13.16 -10.35 12.28
CA GLY A 208 -12.78 -11.02 13.53
C GLY A 208 -11.72 -10.25 14.32
N TRP A 209 -10.81 -9.55 13.65
CA TRP A 209 -9.85 -8.66 14.30
C TRP A 209 -10.54 -7.44 14.91
N ARG A 210 -11.49 -6.82 14.21
CA ARG A 210 -12.26 -5.67 14.72
C ARG A 210 -12.89 -5.96 16.06
N LYS A 211 -13.57 -7.11 16.17
CA LYS A 211 -14.20 -7.55 17.43
C LYS A 211 -13.14 -7.74 18.54
N LYS A 212 -12.08 -8.50 18.25
CA LYS A 212 -11.01 -8.80 19.22
C LYS A 212 -10.23 -7.58 19.68
N ASN A 213 -10.01 -6.60 18.80
CA ASN A 213 -9.25 -5.40 19.12
C ASN A 213 -10.08 -4.43 19.97
N ARG A 214 -11.39 -4.31 19.72
CA ARG A 214 -12.31 -3.53 20.56
C ARG A 214 -12.52 -4.10 21.95
N GLU A 215 -12.43 -5.42 22.12
CA GLU A 215 -12.50 -6.07 23.45
C GLU A 215 -11.21 -5.91 24.28
N ARG A 216 -10.11 -5.47 23.67
CA ARG A 216 -8.79 -5.31 24.33
C ARG A 216 -8.49 -3.88 24.76
N ASN A 217 -9.23 -2.91 24.23
CA ASN A 217 -9.10 -1.48 24.52
C ASN A 217 -10.22 -1.06 25.49
#